data_AF-A0A0E2AXE2-F1
#
_entry.id   AF-A0A0E2AXE2-F1
#
_cell.length_a   1.000
_cell.length_b   1.000
_cell.length_c   1.000
_cell.angle_alpha   90.00
_cell.angle_beta   90.00
_cell.angle_gamma   90.00
#
_symmetry.space_group_name_H-M   'P 1'
#
loop_
_entity.id
_entity.type
_entity.pdbx_description
1 polymer ?
#
loop_
_entity_poly.entity_id
_entity_poly.type
_entity_poly.pdbx_seq_one_letter_code
_entity_poly.pdbx_strand_id
1 'polypeptide(L)'
;MSAPISPEIDLDYNYEYEKNGPYTKFSDWVPYKLHKWEPKFLEDYYQLYGLKLHYGENELRRNIYFLKIGLKKRFRHPKNALCPVKDEDEYYKYRNLLFMHMNLQIMRSYMRIASQFDKRHLYFYNLDFAYDLNRSFEVADGFYKEAIPYWKEAQKYADRSSEIDSDLDLGTIETERYEIITGKLDFGTIIEDHLSRLEKKRKTVQEYLAQHPDANKPLLEQ
;
A
#
# COMPACT_ATOMS: atom_id res chain seq x y z
N MET A 1 -0.14 -13.40 -26.66
CA MET A 1 -1.32 -12.76 -26.04
C MET A 1 -0.94 -12.44 -24.60
N SER A 2 -0.68 -11.18 -24.28
CA SER A 2 -0.28 -10.76 -22.93
C SER A 2 -1.49 -10.86 -22.00
N ALA A 3 -1.36 -11.64 -20.92
CA ALA A 3 -2.39 -11.71 -19.89
C ALA A 3 -2.67 -10.29 -19.33
N PRO A 4 -3.94 -9.93 -19.11
CA PRO A 4 -4.26 -8.67 -18.45
C PRO A 4 -3.62 -8.68 -17.06
N ILE A 5 -2.89 -7.61 -16.74
CA ILE A 5 -2.28 -7.42 -15.42
C ILE A 5 -3.43 -7.14 -14.45
N SER A 6 -3.93 -8.18 -13.79
CA SER A 6 -4.94 -8.03 -12.76
C SER A 6 -4.32 -7.34 -11.54
N PRO A 7 -4.99 -6.35 -10.93
CA PRO A 7 -4.57 -5.78 -9.65
C PRO A 7 -4.85 -6.74 -8.47
N GLU A 8 -5.58 -7.84 -8.70
CA GLU A 8 -5.83 -8.86 -7.70
C GLU A 8 -4.65 -9.84 -7.59
N ILE A 9 -4.32 -10.18 -6.35
CA ILE A 9 -3.10 -10.91 -5.98
C ILE A 9 -3.28 -12.38 -6.35
N ASP A 10 -2.34 -12.93 -7.13
CA ASP A 10 -2.08 -14.36 -7.13
C ASP A 10 -1.33 -14.67 -5.83
N LEU A 11 -2.10 -14.86 -4.75
CA LEU A 11 -1.54 -15.18 -3.44
C LEU A 11 -1.01 -16.61 -3.55
N ASP A 12 0.28 -16.74 -3.80
CA ASP A 12 0.97 -18.01 -3.64
C ASP A 12 0.99 -18.36 -2.16
N TYR A 13 -0.10 -18.99 -1.71
CA TYR A 13 -0.22 -19.49 -0.35
C TYR A 13 0.78 -20.65 -0.09
N ASN A 14 1.46 -21.19 -1.12
CA ASN A 14 2.01 -22.54 -1.15
C ASN A 14 3.53 -22.67 -0.93
N TYR A 15 4.18 -21.76 -0.22
CA TYR A 15 5.65 -21.77 -0.15
C TYR A 15 6.30 -22.96 0.58
N GLU A 16 5.55 -23.83 1.28
CA GLU A 16 6.15 -24.93 2.06
C GLU A 16 5.54 -26.33 1.87
N TYR A 17 4.35 -26.47 1.30
CA TYR A 17 3.64 -27.77 1.26
C TYR A 17 3.77 -28.54 -0.05
N GLU A 18 4.37 -27.95 -1.08
CA GLU A 18 4.65 -28.62 -2.35
C GLU A 18 6.03 -29.30 -2.39
N LYS A 19 6.82 -29.23 -1.31
CA LYS A 19 8.12 -29.92 -1.20
C LYS A 19 8.02 -31.39 -0.72
N ASN A 20 6.85 -32.02 -0.86
CA ASN A 20 6.65 -33.41 -0.47
C ASN A 20 7.08 -34.36 -1.58
N GLY A 21 8.39 -34.60 -1.69
CA GLY A 21 8.98 -35.64 -2.54
C GLY A 21 9.24 -36.95 -1.78
N PRO A 22 9.71 -38.00 -2.46
CA PRO A 22 10.07 -39.29 -1.84
C PRO A 22 11.21 -39.22 -0.80
N TYR A 23 11.86 -38.06 -0.64
CA TYR A 23 12.99 -37.83 0.28
C TYR A 23 12.74 -36.70 1.29
N THR A 24 11.48 -36.44 1.65
CA THR A 24 11.14 -35.46 2.69
C THR A 24 11.44 -36.06 4.07
N LYS A 25 12.05 -35.29 5.00
CA LYS A 25 12.39 -35.82 6.34
C LYS A 25 11.10 -36.12 7.12
N PHE A 26 11.13 -37.12 8.00
CA PHE A 26 9.95 -37.47 8.83
C PHE A 26 9.43 -36.28 9.65
N SER A 27 10.32 -35.37 10.09
CA SER A 27 9.95 -34.12 10.76
C SER A 27 9.05 -33.22 9.92
N ASP A 28 9.21 -33.24 8.61
CA ASP A 28 8.46 -32.43 7.65
C ASP A 28 7.15 -33.14 7.26
N TRP A 29 7.06 -34.45 7.52
CA TRP A 29 5.85 -35.27 7.35
C TRP A 29 4.88 -35.17 8.52
N VAL A 30 5.36 -34.78 9.71
CA VAL A 30 4.47 -34.44 10.82
C VAL A 30 3.69 -33.21 10.38
N PRO A 31 2.36 -33.28 10.20
CA PRO A 31 1.58 -32.10 9.87
C PRO A 31 1.66 -31.17 11.07
N TYR A 32 2.62 -30.23 11.04
CA TYR A 32 2.61 -29.09 11.93
C TYR A 32 1.29 -28.39 11.64
N LYS A 33 0.31 -28.58 12.52
CA LYS A 33 -0.83 -27.69 12.59
C LYS A 33 -0.27 -26.36 13.06
N LEU A 34 0.31 -25.59 12.13
CA LEU A 34 0.53 -24.17 12.33
C LEU A 34 -0.79 -23.65 12.89
N HIS A 35 -0.75 -23.09 14.10
CA HIS A 35 -1.92 -22.43 14.64
C HIS A 35 -2.25 -21.30 13.69
N LYS A 36 -3.22 -21.54 12.78
CA LYS A 36 -3.68 -20.55 11.82
C LYS A 36 -4.41 -19.49 12.63
N TRP A 37 -3.71 -18.41 12.93
CA TRP A 37 -4.33 -17.28 13.57
C TRP A 37 -5.17 -16.54 12.52
N GLU A 38 -6.48 -16.60 12.70
CA GLU A 38 -7.42 -15.95 11.79
C GLU A 38 -7.80 -14.57 12.36
N PRO A 39 -7.43 -13.46 11.69
CA PRO A 39 -7.81 -12.12 12.14
C PRO A 39 -9.33 -11.92 12.05
N LYS A 40 -9.97 -11.58 13.17
CA LYS A 40 -11.43 -11.44 13.29
C LYS A 40 -11.89 -10.00 13.31
N PHE A 41 -11.14 -9.14 14.00
CA PHE A 41 -11.47 -7.74 14.22
C PHE A 41 -10.57 -6.83 13.41
N LEU A 42 -11.00 -5.59 13.16
CA LEU A 42 -10.22 -4.61 12.41
C LEU A 42 -8.81 -4.41 13.01
N GLU A 43 -8.72 -4.37 14.33
CA GLU A 43 -7.47 -4.22 15.09
C GLU A 43 -6.48 -5.37 14.82
N ASP A 44 -6.97 -6.59 14.58
CA ASP A 44 -6.14 -7.75 14.24
C ASP A 44 -5.41 -7.51 12.92
N TYR A 45 -6.14 -7.02 11.91
CA TYR A 45 -5.56 -6.69 10.59
C TYR A 45 -4.58 -5.53 10.70
N TYR A 46 -4.91 -4.52 11.51
CA TYR A 46 -4.05 -3.37 11.75
C TYR A 46 -2.70 -3.77 12.36
N GLN A 47 -2.70 -4.60 13.42
CA GLN A 47 -1.48 -5.04 14.09
C GLN A 47 -0.60 -5.94 13.22
N LEU A 48 -1.21 -6.79 12.38
CA LEU A 48 -0.45 -7.69 11.50
C LEU A 48 0.11 -7.00 10.26
N TYR A 49 -0.69 -6.17 9.60
CA TYR A 49 -0.42 -5.67 8.25
C TYR A 49 -0.10 -4.17 8.19
N GLY A 50 -0.01 -3.49 9.34
CA GLY A 50 0.56 -2.13 9.43
C GLY A 50 2.05 -2.11 9.02
N LEU A 51 2.54 -0.98 8.50
CA LEU A 51 3.86 -0.91 7.87
C LEU A 51 5.02 -1.16 8.88
N LYS A 52 5.66 -2.32 8.82
CA LYS A 52 7.00 -2.62 9.36
C LYS A 52 8.10 -2.22 8.35
N LEU A 53 9.30 -1.95 8.83
CA LEU A 53 10.33 -1.15 8.15
C LEU A 53 10.83 -1.65 6.75
N HIS A 54 10.51 -2.87 6.31
CA HIS A 54 11.02 -3.44 5.06
C HIS A 54 9.95 -4.28 4.37
N TYR A 55 9.45 -3.83 3.22
CA TYR A 55 8.55 -4.63 2.39
C TYR A 55 9.03 -4.70 0.95
N GLY A 56 9.02 -5.93 0.41
CA GLY A 56 8.99 -6.16 -1.02
C GLY A 56 7.63 -5.79 -1.63
N GLU A 57 7.56 -5.71 -2.96
CA GLU A 57 6.32 -5.37 -3.67
C GLU A 57 5.15 -6.30 -3.29
N ASN A 58 5.41 -7.62 -3.26
CA ASN A 58 4.40 -8.63 -2.92
C ASN A 58 3.84 -8.44 -1.51
N GLU A 59 4.68 -8.02 -0.57
CA GLU A 59 4.24 -7.79 0.80
C GLU A 59 3.43 -6.51 0.94
N LEU A 60 3.79 -5.45 0.21
CA LEU A 60 2.98 -4.23 0.14
C LEU A 60 1.60 -4.52 -0.45
N ARG A 61 1.53 -5.28 -1.54
CA ARG A 61 0.26 -5.71 -2.15
C ARG A 61 -0.58 -6.55 -1.17
N ARG A 62 0.05 -7.52 -0.50
CA ARG A 62 -0.58 -8.34 0.55
C ARG A 62 -1.13 -7.47 1.68
N ASN A 63 -0.35 -6.51 2.17
CA ASN A 63 -0.79 -5.59 3.22
C ASN A 63 -1.98 -4.76 2.76
N ILE A 64 -1.92 -4.18 1.56
CA ILE A 64 -3.05 -3.42 0.98
C ILE A 64 -4.32 -4.28 0.97
N TYR A 65 -4.24 -5.51 0.47
CA TYR A 65 -5.38 -6.42 0.41
C TYR A 65 -5.98 -6.70 1.78
N PHE A 66 -5.14 -7.08 2.75
CA PHE A 66 -5.62 -7.40 4.09
C PHE A 66 -6.11 -6.18 4.87
N LEU A 67 -5.49 -5.01 4.70
CA LEU A 67 -5.97 -3.77 5.30
C LEU A 67 -7.34 -3.37 4.70
N LYS A 68 -7.54 -3.51 3.39
CA LYS A 68 -8.86 -3.29 2.75
C LYS A 68 -9.94 -4.23 3.30
N ILE A 69 -9.58 -5.48 3.60
CA ILE A 69 -10.48 -6.43 4.28
C ILE A 69 -10.74 -5.96 5.72
N GLY A 70 -9.70 -5.56 6.45
CA GLY A 70 -9.77 -5.08 7.83
C GLY A 70 -10.70 -3.89 7.99
N LEU A 71 -10.68 -2.92 7.06
CA LEU A 71 -11.58 -1.76 7.04
C LEU A 71 -13.08 -2.14 7.02
N LYS A 72 -13.43 -3.34 6.52
CA LYS A 72 -14.81 -3.84 6.47
C LYS A 72 -15.19 -4.66 7.70
N LYS A 73 -14.24 -4.97 8.59
CA LYS A 73 -14.49 -5.77 9.79
C LYS A 73 -14.97 -4.89 10.94
N ARG A 74 -15.61 -5.53 11.92
CA ARG A 74 -16.03 -4.88 13.16
C ARG A 74 -14.83 -4.60 14.07
N PHE A 75 -14.92 -3.56 14.87
CA PHE A 75 -14.00 -3.30 15.97
C PHE A 75 -14.19 -4.31 17.11
N ARG A 76 -13.17 -4.45 17.95
CA ARG A 76 -13.27 -5.18 19.22
C ARG A 76 -14.23 -4.46 20.17
N HIS A 77 -14.61 -5.16 21.24
CA HIS A 77 -15.27 -4.50 22.36
C HIS A 77 -14.33 -3.45 22.98
N PRO A 78 -14.80 -2.27 23.44
CA PRO A 78 -13.96 -1.19 23.99
C PRO A 78 -12.95 -1.66 25.05
N LYS A 79 -13.35 -2.59 25.92
CA LYS A 79 -12.48 -3.25 26.91
C LYS A 79 -11.19 -3.87 26.34
N ASN A 80 -11.23 -4.29 25.08
CA ASN A 80 -10.13 -4.93 24.37
C ASN A 80 -9.57 -4.02 23.26
N ALA A 81 -9.80 -2.71 23.34
CA ALA A 81 -9.18 -1.74 22.45
C ALA A 81 -7.65 -1.73 22.63
N LEU A 82 -6.94 -1.16 21.64
CA LEU A 82 -5.47 -1.10 21.66
C LEU A 82 -4.92 -0.13 22.71
N CYS A 83 -5.72 0.87 23.10
CA CYS A 83 -5.43 1.81 24.18
C CYS A 83 -6.55 1.74 25.23
N PRO A 84 -6.30 2.15 26.49
CA PRO A 84 -7.35 2.26 27.48
C PRO A 84 -8.35 3.35 27.05
N VAL A 85 -9.64 3.01 27.06
CA VAL A 85 -10.75 3.90 26.71
C VAL A 85 -11.73 3.90 27.87
N LYS A 86 -12.12 5.08 28.34
CA LYS A 86 -13.01 5.26 29.50
C LYS A 86 -14.44 5.56 29.06
N ASP A 87 -14.58 6.47 28.11
CA ASP A 87 -15.87 7.03 27.70
C ASP A 87 -16.24 6.64 26.25
N GLU A 88 -17.52 6.80 25.90
CA GLU A 88 -18.01 6.51 24.55
C GLU A 88 -17.40 7.46 23.49
N ASP A 89 -17.18 8.71 23.87
CA ASP A 89 -16.53 9.72 23.03
C ASP A 89 -15.08 9.33 22.70
N GLU A 90 -14.30 8.94 23.70
CA GLU A 90 -12.96 8.39 23.51
C GLU A 90 -13.00 7.15 22.59
N TYR A 91 -14.00 6.29 22.72
CA TYR A 91 -14.16 5.13 21.83
C TYR A 91 -14.53 5.52 20.39
N TYR A 92 -15.33 6.55 20.20
CA TYR A 92 -15.63 7.11 18.88
C TYR A 92 -14.36 7.67 18.22
N LYS A 93 -13.58 8.46 18.96
CA LYS A 93 -12.29 9.00 18.50
C LYS A 93 -11.32 7.89 18.13
N TYR A 94 -11.17 6.88 18.99
CA TYR A 94 -10.34 5.69 18.76
C TYR A 94 -10.63 5.02 17.42
N ARG A 95 -11.91 4.79 17.10
CA ARG A 95 -12.33 4.16 15.84
C ARG A 95 -11.95 5.01 14.63
N ASN A 96 -12.17 6.32 14.72
CA ASN A 96 -11.81 7.25 13.64
C ASN A 96 -10.30 7.32 13.43
N LEU A 97 -9.51 7.35 14.50
CA LEU A 97 -8.04 7.35 14.42
C LEU A 97 -7.51 6.07 13.76
N LEU A 98 -8.06 4.91 14.10
CA LEU A 98 -7.68 3.65 13.44
C LEU A 98 -8.08 3.62 11.96
N PHE A 99 -9.28 4.10 11.62
CA PHE A 99 -9.68 4.23 10.22
C PHE A 99 -8.77 5.19 9.45
N MET A 100 -8.47 6.36 10.01
CA MET A 100 -7.54 7.33 9.44
C MET A 100 -6.20 6.67 9.17
N HIS A 101 -5.62 6.04 10.20
CA HIS A 101 -4.29 5.47 10.10
C HIS A 101 -4.23 4.28 9.14
N MET A 102 -5.21 3.37 9.14
CA MET A 102 -5.26 2.28 8.16
C MET A 102 -5.34 2.79 6.72
N ASN A 103 -6.15 3.81 6.45
CA ASN A 103 -6.21 4.43 5.13
C ASN A 103 -4.87 5.08 4.75
N LEU A 104 -4.21 5.74 5.70
CA LEU A 104 -2.87 6.30 5.50
C LEU A 104 -1.84 5.23 5.16
N GLN A 105 -1.89 4.07 5.83
CA GLN A 105 -0.99 2.95 5.61
C GLN A 105 -1.20 2.31 4.22
N ILE A 106 -2.45 2.16 3.77
CA ILE A 106 -2.79 1.71 2.41
C ILE A 106 -2.23 2.68 1.37
N MET A 107 -2.48 3.98 1.56
CA MET A 107 -2.01 5.05 0.68
C MET A 107 -0.48 5.06 0.58
N ARG A 108 0.23 5.04 1.71
CA ARG A 108 1.71 4.96 1.76
C ARG A 108 2.23 3.71 1.06
N SER A 109 1.54 2.58 1.17
CA SER A 109 1.91 1.34 0.49
C SER A 109 1.78 1.47 -1.03
N TYR A 110 0.69 2.08 -1.53
CA TYR A 110 0.52 2.37 -2.95
C TYR A 110 1.60 3.32 -3.48
N MET A 111 1.89 4.40 -2.76
CA MET A 111 2.97 5.32 -3.13
C MET A 111 4.34 4.62 -3.17
N ARG A 112 4.58 3.70 -2.24
CA ARG A 112 5.83 2.95 -2.19
C ARG A 112 5.97 2.01 -3.39
N ILE A 113 4.91 1.30 -3.78
CA ILE A 113 4.90 0.48 -5.01
C ILE A 113 5.12 1.39 -6.22
N ALA A 114 4.37 2.50 -6.35
CA ALA A 114 4.53 3.44 -7.47
C ALA A 114 5.98 3.93 -7.60
N SER A 115 6.65 4.23 -6.47
CA SER A 115 8.05 4.67 -6.46
C SER A 115 9.06 3.62 -6.94
N GLN A 116 8.70 2.34 -6.96
CA GLN A 116 9.57 1.27 -7.49
C GLN A 116 9.55 1.28 -9.03
N PHE A 117 8.41 1.60 -9.63
CA PHE A 117 8.24 1.74 -11.08
C PHE A 117 8.60 3.14 -11.58
N ASP A 118 8.53 4.15 -10.71
CA ASP A 118 8.91 5.52 -11.05
C ASP A 118 10.42 5.77 -10.91
N LYS A 119 11.12 5.80 -12.05
CA LYS A 119 12.53 6.21 -12.10
C LYS A 119 12.66 7.70 -11.73
N ARG A 120 13.46 8.00 -10.70
CA ARG A 120 13.65 9.37 -10.17
C ARG A 120 14.15 10.36 -11.23
N HIS A 121 15.17 9.99 -12.00
CA HIS A 121 15.79 10.83 -13.02
C HIS A 121 15.86 10.11 -14.37
N LEU A 122 15.36 10.79 -15.42
CA LEU A 122 15.40 10.32 -16.79
C LEU A 122 16.56 11.02 -17.54
N TYR A 123 17.68 10.32 -17.69
CA TYR A 123 18.82 10.73 -18.51
C TYR A 123 18.70 10.22 -19.95
N PHE A 124 19.49 10.80 -20.86
CA PHE A 124 19.45 10.48 -22.30
C PHE A 124 19.73 8.99 -22.59
N TYR A 125 20.72 8.40 -21.94
CA TYR A 125 21.09 6.98 -22.12
C TYR A 125 20.04 6.00 -21.57
N ASN A 126 19.03 6.49 -20.84
CA ASN A 126 17.92 5.63 -20.42
C ASN A 126 16.91 5.43 -21.56
N LEU A 127 16.92 6.28 -22.58
CA LEU A 127 15.97 6.22 -23.70
C LEU A 127 16.21 4.97 -24.58
N ASP A 128 17.38 4.35 -24.49
CA ASP A 128 17.64 3.02 -25.07
C ASP A 128 16.63 1.97 -24.57
N PHE A 129 16.08 2.17 -23.36
CA PHE A 129 15.06 1.32 -22.73
C PHE A 129 13.66 1.95 -22.79
N ALA A 130 13.37 2.80 -23.78
CA ALA A 130 12.14 3.59 -23.86
C ALA A 130 10.85 2.76 -23.79
N TYR A 131 10.82 1.58 -24.42
CA TYR A 131 9.67 0.67 -24.37
C TYR A 131 9.33 0.26 -22.92
N ASP A 132 10.31 -0.24 -22.18
CA ASP A 132 10.12 -0.68 -20.79
C ASP A 132 9.81 0.49 -19.85
N LEU A 133 10.45 1.64 -20.08
CA LEU A 133 10.18 2.87 -19.31
C LEU A 133 8.74 3.34 -19.49
N ASN A 134 8.22 3.34 -20.72
CA ASN A 134 6.84 3.75 -20.99
C ASN A 134 5.85 2.87 -20.22
N ARG A 135 6.05 1.54 -20.24
CA ARG A 135 5.22 0.60 -19.49
C ARG A 135 5.37 0.76 -17.97
N SER A 136 6.60 0.95 -17.48
CA SER A 136 6.86 1.18 -16.05
C SER A 136 6.16 2.45 -15.55
N PHE A 137 6.23 3.54 -16.32
CA PHE A 137 5.56 4.79 -15.97
C PHE A 137 4.04 4.70 -16.01
N GLU A 138 3.47 3.89 -16.91
CA GLU A 138 2.04 3.61 -16.93
C GLU A 138 1.58 2.87 -15.66
N VAL A 139 2.37 1.88 -15.20
CA VAL A 139 2.10 1.16 -13.95
C VAL A 139 2.20 2.10 -12.74
N ALA A 140 3.22 2.97 -12.70
CA ALA A 140 3.37 3.97 -11.64
C ALA A 140 2.18 4.94 -11.56
N ASP A 141 1.70 5.43 -12.71
CA ASP A 141 0.54 6.33 -12.82
C ASP A 141 -0.73 5.71 -12.21
N GLY A 142 -0.98 4.42 -12.51
CA GLY A 142 -2.11 3.68 -11.93
C GLY A 142 -2.06 3.63 -10.41
N PHE A 143 -0.89 3.30 -9.83
CA PHE A 143 -0.74 3.21 -8.37
C PHE A 143 -0.82 4.56 -7.65
N TYR A 144 -0.29 5.63 -8.24
CA TYR A 144 -0.46 6.97 -7.67
C TYR A 144 -1.93 7.38 -7.63
N LYS A 145 -2.70 7.09 -8.68
CA LYS A 145 -4.14 7.37 -8.73
C LYS A 145 -4.94 6.57 -7.72
N GLU A 146 -4.61 5.29 -7.53
CA GLU A 146 -5.21 4.44 -6.49
C GLU A 146 -4.96 4.95 -5.06
N ALA A 147 -3.88 5.68 -4.82
CA ALA A 147 -3.55 6.22 -3.50
C ALA A 147 -4.47 7.40 -3.07
N ILE A 148 -4.95 8.19 -4.03
CA ILE A 148 -5.76 9.41 -3.81
C ILE A 148 -7.03 9.18 -2.96
N PRO A 149 -7.90 8.20 -3.27
CA PRO A 149 -9.14 8.00 -2.48
C PRO A 149 -8.84 7.66 -1.01
N TYR A 150 -7.78 6.90 -0.74
CA TYR A 150 -7.38 6.55 0.62
C TYR A 150 -6.85 7.76 1.40
N TRP A 151 -6.15 8.69 0.73
CA TRP A 151 -5.78 9.96 1.35
C TRP A 151 -7.01 10.79 1.75
N LYS A 152 -8.01 10.92 0.85
CA LYS A 152 -9.24 11.68 1.13
C LYS A 152 -10.04 11.10 2.29
N GLU A 153 -10.15 9.77 2.36
CA GLU A 153 -10.81 9.12 3.50
C GLU A 153 -10.00 9.32 4.79
N ALA A 154 -8.66 9.26 4.75
CA ALA A 154 -7.83 9.57 5.91
C ALA A 154 -8.08 10.99 6.43
N GLN A 155 -8.12 12.00 5.57
CA GLN A 155 -8.45 13.39 5.96
C GLN A 155 -9.82 13.48 6.64
N LYS A 156 -10.84 12.89 6.02
CA LYS A 156 -12.21 12.87 6.57
C LYS A 156 -12.30 12.21 7.95
N TYR A 157 -11.56 11.14 8.20
CA TYR A 157 -11.51 10.52 9.53
C TYR A 157 -10.66 11.32 10.52
N ALA A 158 -9.61 12.01 10.05
CA ALA A 158 -8.86 12.96 10.86
C ALA A 158 -9.75 14.11 11.36
N ASP A 159 -10.58 14.68 10.48
CA ASP A 159 -11.53 15.73 10.81
C ASP A 159 -12.52 15.26 11.89
N ARG A 160 -13.17 14.11 11.67
CA ARG A 160 -14.11 13.52 12.64
C ARG A 160 -13.47 13.20 13.98
N SER A 161 -12.21 12.74 13.98
CA SER A 161 -11.48 12.47 15.22
C SER A 161 -11.10 13.76 15.97
N SER A 162 -11.09 14.91 15.29
CA SER A 162 -10.79 16.22 15.86
C SER A 162 -12.01 16.89 16.50
N GLU A 163 -13.21 16.33 16.31
CA GLU A 163 -14.42 16.78 17.01
C GLU A 163 -14.34 16.56 18.54
N ILE A 164 -13.44 15.67 18.98
CA ILE A 164 -13.27 15.26 20.37
C ILE A 164 -11.92 15.74 20.88
N ASP A 165 -11.93 16.52 21.97
CA ASP A 165 -10.78 17.25 22.51
C ASP A 165 -9.83 16.37 23.37
N SER A 166 -10.17 15.11 23.66
CA SER A 166 -9.34 14.22 24.47
C SER A 166 -8.31 13.45 23.64
N ASP A 167 -7.02 13.56 23.94
CA ASP A 167 -6.00 12.77 23.25
C ASP A 167 -5.93 11.33 23.77
N LEU A 168 -5.72 10.37 22.86
CA LEU A 168 -5.60 8.95 23.16
C LEU A 168 -4.15 8.48 23.04
N ASP A 169 -3.73 7.60 23.94
CA ASP A 169 -2.39 7.00 23.91
C ASP A 169 -2.30 5.89 22.84
N LEU A 170 -2.20 6.31 21.57
CA LEU A 170 -2.03 5.44 20.40
C LEU A 170 -0.69 5.67 19.69
N GLY A 171 0.32 6.14 20.43
CA GLY A 171 1.65 6.43 19.91
C GLY A 171 1.64 7.60 18.92
N THR A 172 2.12 7.38 17.69
CA THR A 172 2.29 8.45 16.68
C THR A 172 1.00 8.82 15.95
N ILE A 173 -0.09 8.07 16.11
CA ILE A 173 -1.33 8.27 15.34
C ILE A 173 -1.94 9.65 15.62
N GLU A 174 -1.92 10.10 16.88
CA GLU A 174 -2.43 11.43 17.24
C GLU A 174 -1.58 12.54 16.62
N THR A 175 -0.25 12.36 16.59
CA THR A 175 0.66 13.29 15.93
C THR A 175 0.39 13.36 14.44
N GLU A 176 0.19 12.21 13.77
CA GLU A 176 -0.15 12.17 12.35
C GLU A 176 -1.50 12.85 12.07
N ARG A 177 -2.52 12.64 12.91
CA ARG A 177 -3.79 13.39 12.82
C ARG A 177 -3.53 14.88 12.87
N TYR A 178 -2.78 15.34 13.87
CA TYR A 178 -2.46 16.75 14.05
C TYR A 178 -1.72 17.32 12.82
N GLU A 179 -0.78 16.58 12.24
CA GLU A 179 -0.06 16.99 11.02
C GLU A 179 -0.97 17.08 9.79
N ILE A 180 -1.94 16.17 9.65
CA ILE A 180 -2.95 16.20 8.59
C ILE A 180 -3.82 17.46 8.73
N ILE A 181 -4.35 17.71 9.92
CA ILE A 181 -5.27 18.84 10.18
C ILE A 181 -4.57 20.19 10.04
N THR A 182 -3.32 20.28 10.51
CA THR A 182 -2.52 21.52 10.37
C THR A 182 -1.97 21.73 8.96
N GLY A 183 -2.13 20.75 8.06
CA GLY A 183 -1.59 20.81 6.70
C GLY A 183 -0.08 20.65 6.61
N LYS A 184 0.60 20.29 7.71
CA LYS A 184 2.03 19.96 7.68
C LYS A 184 2.30 18.72 6.82
N LEU A 185 1.35 17.80 6.81
CA LEU A 185 1.38 16.58 6.04
C LEU A 185 0.22 16.61 5.04
N ASP A 186 0.55 16.92 3.79
CA ASP A 186 -0.40 16.93 2.68
C ASP A 186 0.06 15.95 1.60
N PHE A 187 -0.40 14.70 1.71
CA PHE A 187 -0.10 13.70 0.68
C PHE A 187 -0.82 13.97 -0.65
N GLY A 188 -1.86 14.80 -0.68
CA GLY A 188 -2.55 15.19 -1.91
C GLY A 188 -1.60 15.94 -2.84
N THR A 189 -1.01 17.01 -2.33
CA THR A 189 0.00 17.80 -3.07
C THR A 189 1.21 16.94 -3.46
N ILE A 190 1.69 16.08 -2.56
CA ILE A 190 2.83 15.19 -2.85
C ILE A 190 2.52 14.24 -4.01
N ILE A 191 1.34 13.62 -4.02
CA ILE A 191 0.91 12.72 -5.10
C ILE A 191 0.76 13.48 -6.42
N GLU A 192 0.17 14.67 -6.40
CA GLU A 192 0.03 15.53 -7.59
C GLU A 192 1.40 15.94 -8.16
N ASP A 193 2.35 16.28 -7.29
CA ASP A 193 3.74 16.57 -7.67
C ASP A 193 4.40 15.37 -8.35
N HIS A 194 4.22 14.17 -7.82
CA HIS A 194 4.72 12.95 -8.44
C HIS A 194 4.09 12.69 -9.81
N LEU A 195 2.78 12.83 -9.93
CA LEU A 195 2.05 12.67 -11.20
C LEU A 195 2.51 13.68 -12.26
N SER A 196 2.68 14.94 -11.89
CA SER A 196 3.12 15.98 -12.83
C SER A 196 4.55 15.74 -13.35
N ARG A 197 5.46 15.26 -12.47
CA ARG A 197 6.82 14.88 -12.86
C ARG A 197 6.82 13.63 -13.73
N LEU A 198 5.96 12.66 -13.42
CA LEU A 198 5.79 11.44 -14.21
C LEU A 198 5.28 11.75 -15.62
N GLU A 199 4.32 12.66 -15.75
CA GLU A 199 3.77 13.08 -17.04
C GLU A 199 4.86 13.71 -17.94
N LYS A 200 5.73 14.55 -17.39
CA LYS A 200 6.86 15.13 -18.14
C LYS A 200 7.82 14.04 -18.66
N LYS A 201 8.14 13.05 -17.82
CA LYS A 201 8.98 11.90 -18.21
C LYS A 201 8.31 11.07 -19.30
N ARG A 202 7.00 10.80 -19.19
CA ARG A 202 6.23 10.08 -20.21
C ARG A 202 6.24 10.81 -21.56
N LYS A 203 6.04 12.13 -21.57
CA LYS A 203 6.13 12.94 -22.80
C LYS A 203 7.50 12.79 -23.47
N THR A 204 8.57 12.91 -22.71
CA THR A 204 9.95 12.75 -23.22
C THR A 204 10.17 11.37 -23.87
N VAL A 205 9.69 10.30 -23.21
CA VAL A 205 9.80 8.93 -23.74
C VAL A 205 8.93 8.74 -24.98
N GLN A 206 7.72 9.28 -25.01
CA GLN A 206 6.82 9.20 -26.15
C GLN A 206 7.35 9.95 -27.38
N GLU A 207 7.92 11.14 -27.19
CA GLU A 207 8.59 11.89 -28.24
C GLU A 207 9.77 11.11 -28.82
N TYR A 208 10.56 10.45 -27.97
CA TYR A 208 11.67 9.60 -28.42
C TYR A 208 11.18 8.39 -29.23
N LEU A 209 10.13 7.69 -28.77
CA LEU A 209 9.54 6.56 -29.47
C LEU A 209 8.90 6.96 -30.80
N ALA A 210 8.34 8.18 -30.90
CA ALA A 210 7.80 8.71 -32.15
C ALA A 210 8.91 8.98 -33.19
N GLN A 211 10.10 9.40 -32.75
CA GLN A 211 11.26 9.59 -33.62
C GLN A 211 11.96 8.27 -33.98
N HIS A 212 11.92 7.28 -33.08
CA HIS A 212 12.60 5.99 -33.22
C HIS A 212 11.60 4.84 -33.07
N PRO A 213 10.78 4.56 -34.09
CA PRO A 213 9.76 3.51 -34.01
C PRO A 213 10.35 2.11 -33.77
N ASP A 214 11.59 1.87 -34.18
CA ASP A 214 12.30 0.61 -33.96
C ASP A 214 12.57 0.33 -32.47
N ALA A 215 12.71 1.39 -31.66
CA ALA A 215 12.90 1.29 -30.21
C ALA A 215 11.62 0.90 -29.46
N ASN A 216 10.47 0.83 -30.13
CA ASN A 216 9.19 0.40 -29.55
C ASN A 216 9.01 -1.13 -29.59
N LYS A 217 10.07 -1.86 -29.28
CA LYS A 217 10.09 -3.32 -29.19
C LYS A 217 10.84 -3.73 -27.93
N PRO A 218 10.50 -4.85 -27.29
CA PRO A 218 11.28 -5.37 -26.18
C PRO A 218 12.69 -5.70 -26.66
N LEU A 219 13.71 -5.39 -25.85
CA LEU A 219 15.14 -5.58 -26.18
C LEU A 219 15.52 -7.03 -26.53
N LEU A 220 14.74 -8.01 -26.06
CA LEU A 220 14.94 -9.42 -26.40
C LEU A 220 14.53 -9.77 -27.84
N GLU A 221 13.80 -8.89 -28.51
CA GLU A 221 13.29 -9.04 -29.88
C GLU A 221 13.91 -8.02 -30.86
N GLN A 222 14.89 -7.22 -30.40
CA GLN A 222 15.64 -6.25 -31.20
C GLN A 222 16.89 -6.85 -31.82
#